data_AF-A0A653BUA0-F1
#
_entry.id   AF-A0A653BUA0-F1
#
_cell.length_a   1.000
_cell.length_b   1.000
_cell.length_c   1.000
_cell.angle_alpha   90.00
_cell.angle_beta   90.00
_cell.angle_gamma   90.00
#
_symmetry.space_group_name_H-M   'P 1'
#
loop_
_entity.id
_entity.type
_entity.pdbx_description
1 polymer ?
#
loop_
_entity_poly.entity_id
_entity_poly.type
_entity_poly.pdbx_seq_one_letter_code
_entity_poly.pdbx_strand_id
1 'polypeptide(L)'
;MFKKSDEFYQSLGLYSMEMCYNESAGAMIRKPTDGREVLCHASAWDFCDKKTFRLKMCTDVTFEDFRTIHHEMGHVQYYLQYKHLPYSFRHGANPAFHEAVGDTMALSVSTPAHLKKIKLLTNFEERYLF
;
A
#
# COMPACT_ATOMS: atom_id res chain seq x y z
N MET A 1 -8.32 -3.63 -5.58
CA MET A 1 -7.22 -2.65 -5.52
C MET A 1 -6.07 -3.19 -4.68
N PHE A 2 -6.25 -3.48 -3.39
CA PHE A 2 -5.23 -4.07 -2.50
C PHE A 2 -4.50 -5.30 -3.07
N LYS A 3 -5.23 -6.31 -3.57
CA LYS A 3 -4.61 -7.48 -4.21
C LYS A 3 -3.68 -7.13 -5.39
N LYS A 4 -4.02 -6.09 -6.17
CA LYS A 4 -3.17 -5.65 -7.29
C LYS A 4 -1.89 -4.96 -6.81
N SER A 5 -1.98 -4.21 -5.71
CA SER A 5 -0.80 -3.70 -5.02
C SER A 5 0.05 -4.86 -4.48
N ASP A 6 -0.55 -5.85 -3.81
CA ASP A 6 0.18 -7.02 -3.33
C ASP A 6 0.91 -7.78 -4.46
N GLU A 7 0.22 -8.05 -5.56
CA GLU A 7 0.82 -8.64 -6.77
C GLU A 7 1.98 -7.80 -7.32
N PHE A 8 1.90 -6.47 -7.28
CA PHE A 8 2.98 -5.58 -7.72
C PHE A 8 4.22 -5.75 -6.85
N TYR A 9 4.08 -5.69 -5.53
CA TYR A 9 5.20 -5.90 -4.60
C TYR A 9 5.80 -7.31 -4.73
N GLN A 10 4.96 -8.34 -4.84
CA GLN A 10 5.42 -9.72 -5.06
C GLN A 10 6.15 -9.88 -6.40
N SER A 11 5.78 -9.12 -7.44
CA SER A 11 6.49 -9.13 -8.72
C SER A 11 7.93 -8.59 -8.64
N LEU A 12 8.25 -7.84 -7.58
CA LEU A 12 9.60 -7.38 -7.24
C LEU A 12 10.36 -8.37 -6.35
N GLY A 13 9.77 -9.53 -6.02
CA GLY A 13 10.35 -10.52 -5.11
C GLY A 13 10.16 -10.21 -3.62
N LEU A 14 9.25 -9.27 -3.29
CA LEU A 14 8.96 -8.91 -1.90
C LEU A 14 7.88 -9.81 -1.28
N TYR A 15 7.76 -9.79 0.04
CA TYR A 15 6.75 -10.58 0.77
C TYR A 15 5.31 -10.24 0.36
N SER A 16 4.43 -11.25 0.40
CA SER A 16 2.98 -11.02 0.37
C SER A 16 2.53 -10.26 1.61
N MET A 17 1.56 -9.38 1.40
CA MET A 17 0.93 -8.52 2.39
C MET A 17 -0.57 -8.84 2.56
N GLU A 18 -1.03 -10.03 2.17
CA GLU A 18 -2.43 -10.44 2.32
C GLU A 18 -2.99 -10.23 3.74
N MET A 19 -2.13 -10.34 4.76
CA MET A 19 -2.54 -10.12 6.14
C MET A 19 -3.01 -8.69 6.42
N CYS A 20 -2.48 -7.69 5.71
CA CYS A 20 -2.70 -6.28 6.08
C CYS A 20 -4.03 -5.73 5.60
N TYR A 21 -4.67 -6.36 4.60
CA TYR A 21 -5.98 -5.98 4.07
C TYR A 21 -7.05 -7.04 4.34
N ASN A 22 -6.81 -7.95 5.28
CA ASN A 22 -7.81 -8.95 5.69
C ASN A 22 -8.85 -8.34 6.65
N GLU A 23 -10.05 -8.06 6.15
CA GLU A 23 -11.17 -7.51 6.93
C GLU A 23 -11.55 -8.42 8.12
N SER A 24 -11.54 -9.75 7.95
CA SER A 24 -11.85 -10.70 9.02
C SER A 24 -10.81 -10.70 10.14
N ALA A 25 -9.59 -10.24 9.86
CA ALA A 25 -8.53 -10.03 10.86
C ALA A 25 -8.53 -8.61 11.45
N GLY A 26 -9.50 -7.77 11.07
CA GLY A 26 -9.68 -6.42 11.61
C GLY A 26 -9.02 -5.30 10.80
N ALA A 27 -8.58 -5.54 9.56
CA ALA A 27 -8.19 -4.46 8.66
C ALA A 27 -9.41 -3.64 8.23
N MET A 28 -9.31 -2.32 8.21
CA MET A 28 -10.39 -1.44 7.75
C MET A 28 -10.04 -0.89 6.38
N ILE A 29 -10.44 -1.60 5.32
CA ILE A 29 -10.15 -1.21 3.93
C ILE A 29 -11.31 -0.51 3.22
N ARG A 30 -12.41 -0.29 3.94
CA ARG A 30 -13.57 0.51 3.52
C ARG A 30 -14.18 1.15 4.75
N LYS A 31 -14.90 2.25 4.56
CA LYS A 31 -15.62 2.90 5.66
C LYS A 31 -16.72 1.97 6.20
N PRO A 32 -16.80 1.72 7.52
CA PRO A 32 -17.90 0.97 8.11
C PRO A 32 -19.26 1.64 7.85
N THR A 33 -20.31 0.83 7.66
CA THR A 33 -21.68 1.30 7.38
C THR A 33 -22.61 1.17 8.60
N ASP A 34 -22.08 0.82 9.76
CA ASP A 34 -22.82 0.56 11.01
C ASP A 34 -22.91 1.79 11.92
N GLY A 35 -22.66 2.98 11.38
CA GLY A 35 -22.78 4.25 12.10
C GLY A 35 -21.61 4.59 13.02
N ARG A 36 -20.55 3.77 13.07
CA ARG A 36 -19.34 4.11 13.84
C ARG A 36 -18.58 5.28 13.23
N GLU A 37 -18.11 6.18 14.09
CA GLU A 37 -17.17 7.22 13.70
C GLU A 37 -15.75 6.65 13.60
N VAL A 38 -15.05 6.97 12.51
CA VAL A 38 -13.70 6.49 12.24
C VAL A 38 -12.85 7.60 11.62
N LEU A 39 -11.55 7.58 11.91
CA LEU A 39 -10.58 8.42 11.21
C LEU A 39 -10.27 7.81 9.83
N CYS A 40 -10.69 8.47 8.76
CA CYS A 40 -10.55 7.94 7.40
C CYS A 40 -9.17 8.12 6.76
N HIS A 41 -8.33 9.01 7.29
CA HIS A 41 -6.97 9.23 6.77
C HIS A 41 -6.21 7.91 6.70
N ALA A 42 -5.66 7.59 5.52
CA ALA A 42 -4.97 6.32 5.29
C ALA A 42 -3.79 6.16 6.26
N SER A 43 -3.52 4.92 6.66
CA SER A 43 -2.41 4.59 7.55
C SER A 43 -2.14 3.10 7.57
N ALA A 44 -0.87 2.74 7.67
CA ALA A 44 -0.38 1.41 7.96
C ALA A 44 0.02 1.27 9.43
N TRP A 45 -0.17 0.07 9.98
CA TRP A 45 0.01 -0.21 11.41
C TRP A 45 0.83 -1.49 11.63
N ASP A 46 1.95 -1.35 12.35
CA ASP A 46 2.70 -2.47 12.95
C ASP A 46 2.28 -2.62 14.42
N PHE A 47 1.71 -3.78 14.77
CA PHE A 47 1.27 -4.08 16.15
C PHE A 47 2.42 -4.58 17.03
N CYS A 48 3.66 -4.54 16.52
CA CYS A 48 4.91 -4.79 17.22
C CYS A 48 5.10 -6.24 17.70
N ASP A 49 4.20 -7.16 17.33
CA ASP A 49 4.24 -8.60 17.63
C ASP A 49 4.94 -9.44 16.53
N LYS A 50 5.46 -8.78 15.49
CA LYS A 50 6.11 -9.36 14.29
C LYS A 50 5.17 -10.14 13.36
N LYS A 51 3.86 -10.14 13.60
CA LYS A 51 2.87 -10.98 12.91
C LYS A 51 1.70 -10.17 12.38
N THR A 52 1.26 -9.19 13.14
CA THR A 52 0.05 -8.42 12.90
C THR A 52 0.41 -7.06 12.31
N PHE A 53 0.10 -6.92 11.02
CA PHE A 53 0.21 -5.66 10.28
C PHE A 53 -1.16 -5.37 9.68
N ARG A 54 -1.62 -4.12 9.70
CA ARG A 54 -2.95 -3.76 9.20
C ARG A 54 -2.96 -2.43 8.47
N LEU A 55 -3.86 -2.31 7.51
CA LEU A 55 -4.24 -1.06 6.88
C LEU A 55 -5.55 -0.52 7.46
N LYS A 56 -5.62 0.81 7.56
CA LYS A 56 -6.83 1.55 7.93
C LYS A 56 -7.04 2.70 6.95
N MET A 57 -7.91 2.50 5.98
CA MET A 57 -8.24 3.44 4.92
C MET A 57 -9.73 3.35 4.54
N CYS A 58 -10.41 4.49 4.44
CA CYS A 58 -11.76 4.56 3.88
C CYS A 58 -11.67 4.59 2.35
N THR A 59 -11.41 3.43 1.74
CA THR A 59 -11.12 3.34 0.30
C THR A 59 -12.36 3.59 -0.57
N ASP A 60 -12.23 4.49 -1.52
CA ASP A 60 -13.10 4.68 -2.67
C ASP A 60 -12.46 4.10 -3.94
N VAL A 61 -13.28 3.72 -4.92
CA VAL A 61 -12.79 3.14 -6.18
C VAL A 61 -12.33 4.26 -7.12
N THR A 62 -11.18 4.86 -6.80
CA THR A 62 -10.56 5.94 -7.57
C THR A 62 -9.10 5.64 -7.88
N PHE A 63 -8.53 6.34 -8.88
CA PHE A 63 -7.10 6.22 -9.17
C PHE A 63 -6.22 6.78 -8.05
N GLU A 64 -6.67 7.83 -7.37
CA GLU A 64 -5.92 8.39 -6.24
C GLU A 64 -5.83 7.38 -5.10
N ASP A 65 -6.94 6.75 -4.74
CA ASP A 65 -6.93 5.69 -3.72
C ASP A 65 -6.13 4.46 -4.18
N PHE A 66 -6.10 4.17 -5.48
CA PHE A 66 -5.23 3.13 -6.01
C PHE A 66 -3.75 3.45 -5.74
N ARG A 67 -3.31 4.70 -5.92
CA ARG A 67 -1.95 5.14 -5.59
C ARG A 67 -1.70 5.11 -4.09
N THR A 68 -2.63 5.63 -3.28
CA THR A 68 -2.55 5.63 -1.82
C THR A 68 -2.41 4.21 -1.27
N ILE A 69 -3.15 3.24 -1.81
CA ILE A 69 -2.99 1.82 -1.42
C ILE A 69 -1.55 1.32 -1.67
N HIS A 70 -0.91 1.71 -2.77
CA HIS A 70 0.48 1.31 -3.02
C HIS A 70 1.44 2.00 -2.04
N HIS A 71 1.21 3.27 -1.73
CA HIS A 71 1.98 4.01 -0.73
C HIS A 71 1.91 3.31 0.64
N GLU A 72 0.70 3.09 1.15
CA GLU A 72 0.49 2.50 2.49
C GLU A 72 1.00 1.06 2.58
N MET A 73 0.84 0.28 1.52
CA MET A 73 1.44 -1.06 1.46
C MET A 73 2.97 -1.01 1.40
N GLY A 74 3.57 0.10 0.97
CA GLY A 74 5.01 0.35 1.08
C GLY A 74 5.48 0.42 2.53
N HIS A 75 4.72 1.09 3.39
CA HIS A 75 4.97 1.06 4.84
C HIS A 75 4.87 -0.36 5.40
N VAL A 76 3.83 -1.12 5.05
CA VAL A 76 3.67 -2.53 5.48
C VAL A 76 4.86 -3.37 5.02
N GLN A 77 5.33 -3.19 3.79
CA GLN A 77 6.52 -3.89 3.33
C GLN A 77 7.74 -3.52 4.18
N TYR A 78 7.95 -2.24 4.45
CA TYR A 78 9.06 -1.81 5.30
C TYR A 78 8.98 -2.48 6.69
N TYR A 79 7.77 -2.57 7.26
CA TYR A 79 7.53 -3.28 8.52
C TYR A 79 7.95 -4.75 8.46
N LEU A 80 7.58 -5.44 7.38
CA LEU A 80 7.93 -6.84 7.16
C LEU A 80 9.44 -7.04 7.03
N GLN A 81 10.17 -6.11 6.40
CA GLN A 81 11.62 -6.20 6.24
C GLN A 81 12.35 -6.08 7.58
N TYR A 82 11.98 -5.14 8.45
CA TYR A 82 12.72 -4.91 9.69
C TYR A 82 12.18 -5.64 10.93
N LYS A 83 11.08 -6.41 10.82
CA LYS A 83 10.41 -7.01 12.00
C LYS A 83 11.29 -7.92 12.85
N HIS A 84 12.40 -8.41 12.28
CA HIS A 84 13.37 -9.24 12.97
C HIS A 84 14.28 -8.44 13.92
N LEU A 85 14.43 -7.14 13.72
CA LEU A 85 15.24 -6.25 14.55
C LEU A 85 14.69 -6.14 15.99
N PRO A 86 15.54 -5.75 16.97
CA PRO A 86 15.08 -5.36 18.30
C PRO A 86 14.05 -4.24 18.20
N TYR A 87 13.09 -4.21 19.14
CA TYR A 87 11.96 -3.28 19.11
C TYR A 87 12.40 -1.83 18.89
N SER A 88 13.43 -1.38 19.63
CA SER A 88 13.97 -0.04 19.54
C SER A 88 14.58 0.32 18.19
N PHE A 89 14.78 -0.62 17.26
CA PHE A 89 15.31 -0.40 15.91
C PHE A 89 14.28 -0.68 14.79
N ARG A 90 13.00 -0.86 15.12
CA ARG A 90 11.93 -1.08 14.14
C ARG A 90 11.30 0.22 13.67
N HIS A 91 12.11 1.00 12.97
CA HIS A 91 11.70 2.24 12.33
C HIS A 91 12.63 2.49 11.13
N GLY A 92 12.20 3.32 10.20
CA GLY A 92 13.01 3.74 9.07
C GLY A 92 14.26 4.48 9.54
N ALA A 93 15.29 4.54 8.68
CA ALA A 93 16.54 5.23 8.98
C ALA A 93 16.31 6.68 9.46
N ASN A 94 15.28 7.31 8.91
CA ASN A 94 14.57 8.46 9.47
C ASN A 94 13.11 8.40 8.98
N PRO A 95 12.19 9.24 9.49
CA PRO A 95 10.78 9.22 9.07
C PRO A 95 10.57 9.38 7.56
N ALA A 96 11.42 10.16 6.87
CA ALA A 96 11.27 10.38 5.43
C ALA A 96 11.51 9.13 4.59
N PHE A 97 12.31 8.16 5.08
CA PHE A 97 12.48 6.88 4.39
C PHE A 97 11.19 6.06 4.37
N HIS A 98 10.34 6.15 5.39
CA HIS A 98 9.05 5.45 5.40
C HIS A 98 8.14 5.96 4.27
N GLU A 99 8.03 7.28 4.15
CA GLU A 99 7.21 7.93 3.12
C GLU A 99 7.77 7.68 1.71
N ALA A 100 9.09 7.84 1.54
CA ALA A 100 9.73 7.74 0.23
C ALA A 100 9.60 6.35 -0.40
N VAL A 101 9.64 5.28 0.40
CA VAL A 101 9.45 3.90 -0.09
C VAL A 101 8.04 3.74 -0.68
N GLY A 102 7.00 4.20 0.03
CA GLY A 102 5.63 4.15 -0.45
C GLY A 102 5.45 4.95 -1.75
N ASP A 103 5.93 6.19 -1.77
CA ASP A 103 5.80 7.08 -2.93
C ASP A 103 6.54 6.57 -4.16
N THR A 104 7.72 5.96 -3.99
CA THR A 104 8.48 5.39 -5.11
C THR A 104 7.68 4.28 -5.82
N MET A 105 6.95 3.47 -5.06
CA MET A 105 6.10 2.42 -5.60
C MET A 105 4.86 3.01 -6.27
N ALA A 106 4.24 4.02 -5.64
CA ALA A 106 3.12 4.76 -6.22
C ALA A 106 3.49 5.43 -7.55
N LEU A 107 4.70 5.99 -7.69
CA LEU A 107 5.20 6.56 -8.95
C LEU A 107 5.27 5.52 -10.06
N SER A 108 5.81 4.34 -9.77
CA SER A 108 5.97 3.26 -10.75
C SER A 108 4.62 2.76 -11.29
N VAL A 109 3.64 2.56 -10.40
CA VAL A 109 2.30 2.08 -10.79
C VAL A 109 1.44 3.14 -11.47
N SER A 110 1.79 4.41 -11.31
CA SER A 110 1.10 5.53 -11.96
C SER A 110 1.48 5.70 -13.44
N THR A 111 2.50 4.99 -13.92
CA THR A 111 2.94 5.11 -15.31
C THR A 111 1.89 4.56 -16.28
N PRO A 112 1.68 5.20 -17.45
CA PRO A 112 0.80 4.67 -18.49
C PRO A 112 1.17 3.25 -18.92
N ALA A 113 2.47 2.94 -18.97
CA ALA A 113 2.98 1.61 -19.27
C ALA A 113 2.47 0.55 -18.26
N HIS A 114 2.55 0.85 -16.95
CA HIS A 114 2.01 -0.04 -15.93
C HIS A 114 0.49 -0.17 -16.03
N LEU A 115 -0.24 0.95 -16.16
CA LEU A 115 -1.70 0.95 -16.23
C LEU A 115 -2.23 0.18 -17.44
N LYS A 116 -1.55 0.23 -18.59
CA LYS A 116 -1.82 -0.65 -19.74
C LYS A 116 -1.61 -2.12 -19.40
N LYS A 117 -0.50 -2.47 -18.75
CA LYS A 117 -0.18 -3.85 -18.37
C LYS A 117 -1.24 -4.48 -17.47
N ILE A 118 -1.82 -3.68 -16.56
CA ILE A 118 -2.91 -4.12 -15.67
C ILE A 118 -4.31 -3.86 -16.22
N LYS A 119 -4.42 -3.45 -17.50
CA LYS A 119 -5.67 -3.21 -18.23
C LYS A 119 -6.57 -2.12 -17.65
N LEU A 120 -5.99 -1.14 -16.93
CA LEU A 120 -6.70 0.05 -16.44
C LEU A 120 -6.62 1.24 -17.40
N LEU A 121 -5.77 1.17 -18.43
CA LEU A 121 -5.67 2.18 -19.47
C LEU A 121 -5.71 1.52 -20.85
N THR A 122 -6.70 1.89 -21.67
CA THR A 122 -6.87 1.45 -23.05
C THR A 122 -6.61 2.59 -24.02
N ASN A 123 -6.14 2.28 -25.24
CA ASN A 123 -5.98 3.25 -26.34
C ASN A 123 -5.11 4.48 -26.04
N PHE A 124 -4.17 4.39 -25.10
CA PHE A 124 -3.20 5.44 -24.86
C PHE A 124 -2.07 5.36 -25.90
N GLU A 125 -2.01 6.30 -26.82
CA GLU A 125 -0.85 6.50 -27.70
C GLU A 125 0.16 7.41 -26.99
N GLU A 126 1.40 6.95 -26.84
CA GLU A 126 2.48 7.83 -26.42
C GLU A 126 2.74 8.83 -27.53
N ARG A 127 2.14 10.02 -27.43
CA ARG A 127 2.55 11.15 -28.25
C ARG A 127 3.87 11.65 -27.70
N TYR A 128 4.97 11.19 -28.30
CA TYR A 128 6.24 11.86 -28.17
C TYR A 128 6.07 13.28 -28.73
N LEU A 129 6.08 14.28 -27.85
CA LEU A 129 6.24 15.68 -28.25
C LEU A 129 7.72 15.87 -28.60
N PHE A 130 8.06 15.65 -29.86
CA PHE A 130 9.24 16.20 -30.52
C PHE A 130 8.79 16.91 -31.79
#